data_AF-A0A2L1CBU0-F1
#
_entry.id   AF-A0A2L1CBU0-F1
#
_cell.length_a   1.000
_cell.length_b   1.000
_cell.length_c   1.000
_cell.angle_alpha   90.00
_cell.angle_beta   90.00
_cell.angle_gamma   90.00
#
_symmetry.space_group_name_H-M   'P 1'
#
loop_
_entity.id
_entity.type
_entity.pdbx_description
1 polymer ?
#
loop_
_entity_poly.entity_id
_entity_poly.type
_entity_poly.pdbx_seq_one_letter_code
_entity_poly.pdbx_strand_id
1 'polypeptide(L)' 'MLQWNLQCPNCKKRITYRVDVCICKAAEVEIPNCESCGTKMEIDVSGLKGRRRVKK' A
#
# COMPACT_ATOMS: atom_id res chain seq x y z
N MET A 1 -13.42 3.94 -6.06
CA MET A 1 -11.96 3.93 -6.21
C MET A 1 -11.22 3.95 -4.88
N LEU A 2 -10.55 2.84 -4.55
CA LEU A 2 -9.63 2.70 -3.41
C LEU A 2 -8.19 3.00 -3.86
N GLN A 3 -7.40 3.53 -2.94
CA GLN A 3 -5.97 3.77 -3.16
C GLN A 3 -5.17 3.20 -1.99
N TRP A 4 -4.19 2.34 -2.31
CA TRP A 4 -3.21 1.83 -1.35
C TRP A 4 -1.80 2.22 -1.76
N ASN A 5 -1.00 2.62 -0.77
CA ASN A 5 0.43 2.71 -0.96
C ASN A 5 1.01 1.34 -0.64
N LEU A 6 1.74 0.77 -1.59
CA LEU A 6 2.38 -0.53 -1.44
C LEU A 6 3.89 -0.34 -1.42
N GLN A 7 4.58 -1.09 -0.58
CA GLN A 7 6.02 -1.16 -0.52
C GLN A 7 6.48 -2.61 -0.66
N CYS A 8 7.49 -2.83 -1.50
CA CYS A 8 8.15 -4.12 -1.58
C CYS A 8 9.09 -4.29 -0.38
N PRO A 9 8.98 -5.38 0.41
CA PRO A 9 9.87 -5.61 1.55
C PRO A 9 11.33 -5.87 1.14
N ASN A 10 11.55 -6.42 -0.07
CA ASN A 10 12.89 -6.80 -0.53
C ASN A 10 13.67 -5.62 -1.13
N CYS A 11 13.12 -4.96 -2.16
CA CYS A 11 13.81 -3.86 -2.85
C CYS A 11 13.39 -2.46 -2.38
N LYS A 12 12.47 -2.35 -1.40
CA LYS A 12 11.94 -1.09 -0.84
C LYS A 12 11.24 -0.16 -1.86
N LYS A 13 10.99 -0.64 -3.09
CA LYS A 13 10.21 0.10 -4.10
C LYS A 13 8.80 0.37 -3.59
N ARG A 14 8.30 1.57 -3.91
CA ARG A 14 6.97 2.04 -3.53
C ARG A 14 6.13 2.30 -4.76
N ILE A 15 4.89 1.83 -4.74
CA ILE A 15 3.90 2.10 -5.78
C ILE A 15 2.58 2.53 -5.15
N THR A 16 1.83 3.34 -5.88
CA THR A 16 0.46 3.66 -5.51
C THR A 16 -0.46 2.80 -6.35
N TYR A 17 -1.17 1.88 -5.71
CA TYR A 17 -2.12 0.99 -6.35
C TYR A 17 -3.53 1.54 -6.22
N ARG A 18 -4.19 1.75 -7.36
CA ARG A 18 -5.55 2.28 -7.45
C ARG A 18 -6.45 1.24 -8.07
N VAL A 19 -7.54 0.91 -7.39
CA VAL A 19 -8.50 -0.10 -7.86
C VAL A 19 -9.90 0.48 -7.73
N ASP A 20 -10.71 0.30 -8.77
CA ASP A 20 -12.09 0.74 -8.74
C ASP A 20 -13.03 -0.37 -8.24
N VAL A 21 -12.96 -0.61 -6.93
CA VAL A 21 -13.89 -1.49 -6.22
C VAL A 21 -14.60 -0.76 -5.10
N CYS A 22 -15.76 -1.30 -4.72
CA CYS A 22 -16.44 -0.94 -3.48
C CYS A 22 -15.54 -1.26 -2.27
N ILE A 23 -15.58 -0.40 -1.24
CA ILE A 23 -14.90 -0.64 0.05
C ILE A 23 -15.28 -2.01 0.63
N CYS A 24 -16.53 -2.43 0.43
CA CYS A 24 -17.06 -3.73 0.86
C CYS A 24 -16.31 -4.94 0.28
N LYS A 25 -15.70 -4.79 -0.91
CA LYS A 25 -14.93 -5.84 -1.59
C LYS A 25 -13.42 -5.64 -1.49
N ALA A 26 -12.96 -4.69 -0.67
CA ALA A 26 -11.55 -4.37 -0.52
C ALA A 26 -10.69 -5.60 -0.15
N ALA A 27 -11.23 -6.52 0.66
CA ALA A 27 -10.51 -7.73 1.08
C ALA A 27 -10.33 -8.76 -0.04
N GLU A 28 -11.15 -8.71 -1.09
CA GLU A 28 -11.08 -9.60 -2.25
C GLU A 28 -10.08 -9.13 -3.30
N VAL A 29 -9.54 -7.91 -3.15
CA VAL A 29 -8.59 -7.34 -4.11
C VAL A 29 -7.20 -7.90 -3.86
N GLU A 30 -6.65 -8.56 -4.88
CA GLU A 30 -5.29 -9.07 -4.83
C GLU A 30 -4.25 -7.95 -4.92
N ILE A 31 -3.26 -8.01 -4.04
CA ILE A 31 -2.12 -7.09 -4.04
C ILE A 31 -1.11 -7.58 -5.09
N PRO A 32 -0.65 -6.72 -6.01
CA PRO A 32 0.30 -7.11 -7.04
C PRO A 32 1.69 -7.46 -6.48
N ASN A 33 2.43 -8.23 -7.27
CA ASN A 33 3.84 -8.51 -7.00
C ASN A 33 4.73 -7.37 -7.52
N CYS A 34 5.89 -7.21 -6.90
CA CYS A 34 6.88 -6.21 -7.31
C CYS A 34 7.56 -6.64 -8.61
N GLU A 35 7.53 -5.79 -9.63
CA GLU A 35 8.07 -6.06 -10.98
C GLU A 35 9.56 -6.41 -11.00
N SER A 36 10.35 -5.97 -10.01
CA SER A 36 11.80 -6.19 -10.01
C SER A 36 12.28 -7.43 -9.27
N CYS A 37 11.46 -8.01 -8.39
CA CYS A 37 11.88 -9.15 -7.58
C CYS A 37 10.82 -10.24 -7.46
N GLY A 38 9.64 -10.05 -8.06
CA GLY A 38 8.52 -11.00 -8.01
C GLY A 38 7.90 -11.17 -6.63
N THR A 39 8.39 -10.47 -5.61
CA THR A 39 7.90 -10.59 -4.23
C THR A 39 6.56 -9.88 -4.07
N LYS A 40 5.63 -10.50 -3.33
CA LYS A 40 4.34 -9.89 -2.97
C LYS A 40 4.58 -8.57 -2.25
N MET A 41 3.92 -7.51 -2.71
CA MET A 41 4.04 -6.20 -2.07
C MET A 41 3.16 -6.14 -0.82
N GLU A 42 3.51 -5.26 0.10
CA GLU A 42 2.81 -5.06 1.36
C GLU A 42 2.29 -3.62 1.46
N ILE A 43 1.26 -3.39 2.28
CA ILE A 43 0.73 -2.04 2.50
C ILE A 43 1.76 -1.21 3.27
N ASP A 44 2.16 -0.09 2.69
CA ASP A 44 3.10 0.83 3.31
C ASP A 44 2.39 1.65 4.39
N VAL A 45 2.50 1.17 5.63
CA VAL A 45 1.99 1.85 6.83
C VAL A 45 2.92 2.95 7.34
N SER A 46 4.12 3.13 6.76
CA SER A 46 5.08 4.14 7.24
C SER A 46 4.57 5.58 7.05
N GLY A 47 3.77 5.82 6.00
CA GLY A 47 3.09 7.10 5.77
C GLY A 47 1.93 7.39 6.75
N LEU A 48 1.37 6.36 7.39
CA LEU A 48 0.28 6.52 8.37
C LEU A 48 0.78 6.98 9.74
N LYS A 49 2.07 6.79 10.05
CA LYS A 49 2.69 7.18 11.33
C LYS A 49 2.81 8.70 11.53
N GLY A 50 2.54 9.52 10.52
CA GLY A 50 2.99 10.92 10.49
C GLY A 50 1.91 12.01 10.49
N ARG A 51 0.97 12.05 11.45
CA ARG A 51 0.17 13.28 11.73
C ARG A 51 -0.21 13.52 13.20
N ARG A 52 0.47 12.96 14.20
CA ARG A 52 0.38 13.47 15.58
C ARG A 52 1.40 14.57 15.82
N ARG A 53 1.17 15.77 15.28
CA ARG A 53 1.79 16.99 15.83
C ARG A 53 1.00 17.35 17.10
N VAL A 54 1.39 16.79 18.23
CA VAL A 54 0.97 17.33 19.53
C VAL A 54 1.71 18.67 19.65
N LYS A 55 1.00 19.78 19.43
CA LYS A 55 1.52 21.10 19.80
C LYS A 55 1.69 21.08 21.33
N LYS A 56 2.93 21.30 21.81
CA LYS A 56 3.21 21.55 23.22
C LYS A 56 2.58 22.87 23.64
#